data_AF-A0A7H0MJ53-F1
#
_entry.id   AF-A0A7H0MJ53-F1
#
_cell.length_a   1.000
_cell.length_b   1.000
_cell.length_c   1.000
_cell.angle_alpha   90.00
_cell.angle_beta   90.00
_cell.angle_gamma   90.00
#
_symmetry.space_group_name_H-M   'P 1'
#
loop_
_entity.id
_entity.type
_entity.pdbx_description
1 polymer ?
#
loop_
_entity_poly.entity_id
_entity_poly.type
_entity_poly.pdbx_seq_one_letter_code
_entity_poly.pdbx_strand_id
1 'polypeptide(L)'
;MITKSSILISYKNKEVLREKIANLLGATDVDFTIMEYDYFDVNEYKKRIEASSISPDENSKYIEILSNVFFIYEVDFGTSATSVESNYFPAYIDFISQVLSLQLQCDVLTSFKPLSGDEYCPVTYFSNGKEIVNFISDSSNFWAGVLWVKRQLHNS
;
A
#
# COMPACT_ATOMS: atom_id res chain seq x y z
N MET A 1 -15.45 3.33 8.99
CA MET A 1 -14.96 4.33 8.02
C MET A 1 -13.46 4.43 8.23
N ILE A 2 -12.71 4.40 7.14
CA ILE A 2 -11.24 4.34 7.18
C ILE A 2 -10.71 5.74 6.97
N THR A 3 -10.04 6.27 7.99
CA THR A 3 -9.51 7.64 7.97
C THR A 3 -7.99 7.68 7.92
N LYS A 4 -7.35 6.51 7.92
CA LYS A 4 -5.89 6.35 7.90
C LYS A 4 -5.49 5.23 6.97
N SER A 5 -4.39 5.45 6.27
CA SER A 5 -3.76 4.48 5.40
C SER A 5 -2.27 4.78 5.37
N SER A 6 -1.46 3.80 4.97
CA SER A 6 -0.07 4.07 4.63
C SER A 6 0.35 3.31 3.38
N ILE A 7 1.48 3.71 2.80
CA ILE A 7 2.14 2.97 1.73
C ILE A 7 3.62 2.85 2.05
N LEU A 8 4.23 1.73 1.69
CA LEU A 8 5.68 1.60 1.59
C LEU A 8 6.11 1.83 0.15
N ILE A 9 7.20 2.58 -0.06
CA ILE A 9 7.68 2.93 -1.41
C ILE A 9 9.20 2.78 -1.55
N SER A 10 9.65 2.21 -2.67
CA SER A 10 11.08 1.96 -2.97
C SER A 10 11.78 3.13 -3.69
N TYR A 11 11.11 4.28 -3.83
CA TYR A 11 11.63 5.43 -4.54
C TYR A 11 12.56 6.30 -3.69
N LYS A 12 13.73 6.65 -4.24
CA LYS A 12 14.84 7.27 -3.49
C LYS A 12 14.71 8.77 -3.27
N ASN A 13 14.05 9.50 -4.17
CA ASN A 13 14.03 10.97 -4.09
C ASN A 13 12.79 11.46 -3.34
N LYS A 14 12.97 11.78 -2.04
CA LYS A 14 11.90 12.24 -1.15
C LYS A 14 11.18 13.50 -1.63
N GLU A 15 11.91 14.46 -2.21
CA GLU A 15 11.31 15.73 -2.65
C GLU A 15 10.43 15.55 -3.88
N VAL A 16 10.90 14.78 -4.87
CA VAL A 16 10.08 14.41 -6.03
C VAL A 16 8.87 13.58 -5.61
N LEU A 17 9.04 12.65 -4.68
CA LEU A 17 7.94 11.88 -4.13
C LEU A 17 6.88 12.79 -3.47
N ARG A 18 7.31 13.73 -2.62
CA ARG A 18 6.43 14.69 -1.96
C ARG A 18 5.66 15.53 -2.97
N GLU A 19 6.34 16.05 -3.98
CA GLU A 19 5.70 16.84 -5.06
C GLU A 19 4.65 16.01 -5.81
N LYS A 20 4.97 14.77 -6.16
CA LYS A 20 4.05 13.87 -6.86
C LYS A 20 2.82 13.54 -6.04
N ILE A 21 2.99 13.23 -4.75
CA ILE A 21 1.86 12.96 -3.85
C ILE A 21 0.98 14.21 -3.71
N ALA A 22 1.57 15.38 -3.44
CA ALA A 22 0.83 16.63 -3.31
C ALA A 22 0.01 16.93 -4.58
N ASN A 23 0.59 16.71 -5.77
CA ASN A 23 -0.11 16.89 -7.04
C ASN A 23 -1.27 15.89 -7.24
N LEU A 24 -1.13 14.65 -6.77
CA LEU A 24 -2.18 13.62 -6.87
C LEU A 24 -3.32 13.85 -5.85
N LEU A 25 -2.98 14.37 -4.67
CA LEU A 25 -3.95 14.75 -3.65
C LEU A 25 -4.71 16.02 -4.03
N GLY A 26 -4.06 16.96 -4.71
CA GLY A 26 -4.70 18.18 -5.18
C GLY A 26 -5.33 18.98 -4.04
N ALA A 27 -6.64 19.20 -4.12
CA ALA A 27 -7.43 19.94 -3.13
C ALA A 27 -8.30 19.04 -2.23
N THR A 28 -7.97 17.75 -2.14
CA THR A 28 -8.69 16.81 -1.25
C THR A 28 -8.39 17.10 0.22
N ASP A 29 -9.33 16.71 1.10
CA ASP A 29 -9.16 16.80 2.56
C ASP A 29 -8.31 15.62 3.08
N VAL A 30 -7.08 15.52 2.58
CA VAL A 30 -6.15 14.43 2.89
C VAL A 30 -4.77 15.00 3.15
N ASP A 31 -4.29 14.79 4.36
CA ASP A 31 -2.92 15.09 4.76
C ASP A 31 -2.02 13.88 4.59
N PHE A 32 -0.72 14.11 4.39
CA PHE A 32 0.26 13.05 4.34
C PHE A 32 1.60 13.41 4.99
N THR A 33 2.31 12.39 5.48
CA THR A 33 3.66 12.51 6.04
C THR A 33 4.56 11.42 5.47
N ILE A 34 5.80 11.78 5.10
CA ILE A 34 6.80 10.84 4.58
C ILE A 34 7.89 10.61 5.63
N MET A 35 8.03 9.37 6.08
CA MET A 35 9.00 8.90 7.07
C MET A 35 9.93 7.86 6.47
N GLU A 36 11.14 7.71 7.01
CA GLU A 36 12.02 6.60 6.66
C GLU A 36 11.46 5.29 7.20
N TYR A 37 11.57 4.23 6.41
CA TYR A 37 11.15 2.88 6.78
C TYR A 37 12.35 2.09 7.28
N ASP A 38 12.67 2.24 8.58
CA ASP A 38 13.83 1.64 9.24
C ASP A 38 13.48 0.79 10.48
N TYR A 39 12.20 0.69 10.81
CA TYR A 39 11.72 0.05 12.04
C TYR A 39 11.43 -1.45 11.90
N PHE A 40 11.46 -2.02 10.68
CA PHE A 40 11.18 -3.44 10.44
C PHE A 40 12.18 -4.08 9.49
N ASP A 41 12.88 -5.12 9.97
CA ASP A 41 13.72 -6.01 9.14
C ASP A 41 13.04 -7.37 8.97
N VAL A 42 12.63 -7.65 7.73
CA VAL A 42 12.00 -8.93 7.35
C VAL A 42 12.92 -10.14 7.56
N ASN A 43 14.23 -9.98 7.45
CA ASN A 43 15.19 -11.06 7.65
C ASN A 43 15.36 -11.38 9.14
N GLU A 44 15.32 -10.37 10.00
CA GLU A 44 15.27 -10.57 11.45
C GLU A 44 13.98 -11.30 11.85
N TYR A 45 12.84 -10.87 11.28
CA TYR A 45 11.55 -11.52 11.50
C TYR A 45 11.58 -13.00 11.09
N LYS A 46 12.09 -13.33 9.89
CA LYS A 46 12.22 -14.71 9.41
C LYS A 46 13.02 -15.58 10.38
N LYS A 47 14.20 -15.11 10.82
CA LYS A 47 15.03 -15.83 11.81
C LYS A 47 14.29 -16.08 13.11
N ARG A 48 13.51 -15.11 13.59
CA ARG A 48 12.74 -15.23 14.82
C ARG A 48 11.61 -16.27 14.71
N ILE A 49 10.90 -16.30 13.58
CA ILE A 49 9.84 -17.29 13.33
C ILE A 49 10.43 -18.70 13.25
N GLU A 50 11.53 -18.88 12.52
CA GLU A 50 12.26 -20.15 12.42
C GLU A 50 12.71 -20.64 13.81
N ALA A 51 13.32 -19.77 14.61
CA ALA A 51 13.78 -20.11 15.96
C ALA A 51 12.63 -20.45 16.93
N SER A 52 11.45 -19.89 16.70
CA SER A 52 10.28 -20.06 17.59
C SER A 52 9.42 -21.27 17.23
N SER A 53 9.78 -22.04 16.19
CA SER A 53 8.96 -23.15 15.64
C SER A 53 7.51 -22.73 15.32
N ILE A 54 7.30 -21.45 15.06
CA ILE A 54 6.00 -20.91 14.63
C ILE A 54 5.88 -21.28 13.14
N SER A 55 4.83 -22.03 12.79
CA SER A 55 4.50 -22.23 11.37
C SER A 55 4.28 -20.87 10.74
N PRO A 56 4.95 -20.52 9.63
CA PRO A 56 4.57 -19.34 8.87
C PRO A 56 3.09 -19.46 8.51
N ASP A 57 2.32 -18.43 8.82
CA ASP A 57 0.92 -18.34 8.41
C ASP A 57 0.82 -18.30 6.87
N GLU A 58 -0.32 -18.67 6.30
CA GLU A 58 -0.52 -18.76 4.83
C GLU A 58 -0.27 -17.43 4.07
N ASN A 59 -0.13 -16.31 4.79
CA ASN A 59 0.25 -14.99 4.29
C ASN A 59 1.75 -14.81 3.96
N SER A 60 2.42 -15.89 3.51
CA SER A 60 3.84 -15.90 3.10
C SER A 60 4.17 -14.90 1.99
N LYS A 61 3.18 -14.51 1.18
CA LYS A 61 3.32 -13.55 0.07
C LYS A 61 3.74 -12.15 0.52
N TYR A 62 3.22 -11.67 1.65
CA TYR A 62 3.57 -10.33 2.16
C TYR A 62 5.02 -10.28 2.65
N ILE A 63 5.43 -11.31 3.40
CA ILE A 63 6.82 -11.48 3.84
C ILE A 63 7.77 -11.65 2.66
N GLU A 64 7.35 -12.33 1.60
CA GLU A 64 8.13 -12.47 0.37
C GLU A 64 8.34 -11.13 -0.34
N ILE A 65 7.29 -10.31 -0.50
CA ILE A 65 7.40 -8.96 -1.07
C ILE A 65 8.37 -8.11 -0.26
N LEU A 66 8.20 -8.06 1.06
CA LEU A 66 9.08 -7.29 1.96
C LEU A 66 10.54 -7.77 1.91
N SER A 67 10.77 -9.04 1.55
CA SER A 67 12.13 -9.60 1.39
C SER A 67 12.77 -9.28 0.06
N ASN A 68 11.97 -9.13 -0.99
CA ASN A 68 12.46 -8.94 -2.36
C ASN A 68 12.57 -7.46 -2.74
N VAL A 69 11.88 -6.58 -2.03
CA VAL A 69 11.82 -5.14 -2.31
C VAL A 69 12.44 -4.36 -1.15
N PHE A 70 13.38 -3.47 -1.48
CA PHE A 70 13.95 -2.52 -0.52
C PHE A 70 13.09 -1.26 -0.47
N PHE A 71 12.12 -1.24 0.44
CA PHE A 71 11.31 -0.05 0.73
C PHE A 71 12.12 0.97 1.53
N ILE A 72 12.00 2.25 1.17
CA ILE A 72 12.81 3.34 1.73
C ILE A 72 11.96 4.22 2.64
N TYR A 73 10.73 4.50 2.22
CA TYR A 73 9.83 5.39 2.94
C TYR A 73 8.49 4.73 3.23
N GLU A 74 7.93 5.05 4.39
CA GLU A 74 6.50 4.94 4.66
C GLU A 74 5.86 6.31 4.42
N VAL A 75 4.75 6.35 3.69
CA VAL A 75 3.90 7.53 3.60
C VAL A 75 2.61 7.25 4.33
N ASP A 76 2.38 7.96 5.43
CA ASP A 76 1.11 7.93 6.17
C ASP A 76 0.16 8.95 5.56
N PHE A 77 -1.09 8.54 5.33
CA PHE A 77 -2.19 9.37 4.87
C PHE A 77 -3.27 9.46 5.94
N GLY A 78 -3.86 10.64 6.11
CA GLY A 78 -4.92 10.91 7.07
C GLY A 78 -6.03 11.77 6.47
N THR A 79 -7.27 11.48 6.82
CA THR A 79 -8.44 12.29 6.48
C THR A 79 -9.41 12.38 7.66
N SER A 80 -10.39 13.29 7.60
CA SER A 80 -11.44 13.38 8.62
C SER A 80 -12.49 12.28 8.45
N ALA A 81 -13.07 11.80 9.56
CA ALA A 81 -14.21 10.88 9.52
C ALA A 81 -15.47 11.49 8.87
N THR A 82 -15.53 12.82 8.77
CA THR A 82 -16.62 13.54 8.11
C THR A 82 -16.29 13.92 6.67
N SER A 83 -15.08 13.61 6.19
CA SER A 83 -14.68 13.93 4.81
C SER A 83 -15.38 13.00 3.81
N VAL A 84 -15.52 13.47 2.57
CA VAL A 84 -16.06 12.67 1.47
C VAL A 84 -15.11 11.51 1.14
N GLU A 85 -13.80 11.75 1.18
CA GLU A 85 -12.72 10.80 0.94
C GLU A 85 -12.76 9.60 1.89
N SER A 86 -13.15 9.79 3.15
CA SER A 86 -13.25 8.70 4.12
C SER A 86 -14.19 7.55 3.69
N ASN A 87 -15.11 7.79 2.74
CA ASN A 87 -16.00 6.78 2.17
C ASN A 87 -15.30 5.84 1.17
N TYR A 88 -14.23 6.30 0.54
CA TYR A 88 -13.52 5.57 -0.52
C TYR A 88 -12.00 5.60 -0.33
N PHE A 89 -11.53 5.93 0.88
CA PHE A 89 -10.14 6.20 1.19
C PHE A 89 -9.21 5.05 0.75
N PRO A 90 -9.56 3.76 0.96
CA PRO A 90 -8.72 2.67 0.48
C PRO A 90 -8.53 2.66 -1.04
N ALA A 91 -9.62 2.80 -1.78
CA ALA A 91 -9.57 2.85 -3.24
C ALA A 91 -8.79 4.08 -3.74
N TYR A 92 -8.88 5.20 -3.02
CA TYR A 92 -8.12 6.40 -3.36
C TYR A 92 -6.62 6.22 -3.17
N ILE A 93 -6.20 5.62 -2.05
CA ILE A 93 -4.79 5.36 -1.77
C ILE A 93 -4.21 4.32 -2.75
N ASP A 94 -4.97 3.29 -3.11
CA ASP A 94 -4.55 2.34 -4.14
C ASP A 94 -4.38 3.01 -5.51
N PHE A 95 -5.29 3.92 -5.88
CA PHE A 95 -5.13 4.73 -7.11
C PHE A 95 -3.85 5.57 -7.08
N ILE A 96 -3.61 6.31 -5.99
CA ILE A 96 -2.39 7.10 -5.80
C ILE A 96 -1.15 6.19 -5.92
N SER A 97 -1.19 5.03 -5.27
CA SER A 97 -0.09 4.05 -5.25
C SER A 97 0.24 3.53 -6.64
N GLN A 98 -0.79 3.17 -7.42
CA GLN A 98 -0.62 2.72 -8.79
C GLN A 98 -0.01 3.81 -9.68
N VAL A 99 -0.50 5.05 -9.55
CA VAL A 99 -0.01 6.18 -10.34
C VAL A 99 1.43 6.54 -9.97
N LEU A 100 1.77 6.54 -8.68
CA LEU A 100 3.15 6.74 -8.21
C LEU A 100 4.08 5.65 -8.73
N SER A 101 3.68 4.39 -8.59
CA SER A 101 4.44 3.24 -9.09
C SER A 101 4.71 3.36 -10.60
N LEU A 102 3.73 3.80 -11.37
CA LEU A 102 3.85 4.02 -12.82
C LEU A 102 4.78 5.20 -13.15
N GLN A 103 4.53 6.36 -12.56
CA GLN A 103 5.24 7.61 -12.91
C GLN A 103 6.69 7.60 -12.44
N LEU A 104 6.96 6.95 -11.31
CA LEU A 104 8.29 6.89 -10.69
C LEU A 104 9.04 5.60 -11.00
N GLN A 105 8.41 4.65 -11.70
CA GLN A 105 8.95 3.32 -12.00
C GLN A 105 9.50 2.64 -10.75
N CYS A 106 8.65 2.55 -9.74
CA CYS A 106 9.02 2.04 -8.42
C CYS A 106 7.99 1.04 -7.89
N ASP A 107 8.35 0.42 -6.78
CA ASP A 107 7.52 -0.53 -6.06
C ASP A 107 6.77 0.20 -4.95
N VAL A 108 5.47 -0.06 -4.86
CA VAL A 108 4.58 0.52 -3.85
C VAL A 108 3.74 -0.60 -3.24
N LEU A 109 3.71 -0.66 -1.92
CA LEU A 109 2.91 -1.62 -1.16
C LEU A 109 1.93 -0.85 -0.28
N THR A 110 0.63 -1.07 -0.45
CA THR A 110 -0.39 -0.38 0.35
C THR A 110 -0.63 -1.09 1.67
N SER A 111 -0.91 -0.31 2.70
CA SER A 111 -1.21 -0.78 4.05
C SER A 111 -2.34 0.06 4.62
N PHE A 112 -3.23 -0.57 5.37
CA PHE A 112 -4.42 0.08 5.90
C PHE A 112 -4.44 -0.06 7.42
N LYS A 113 -4.68 1.06 8.10
CA LYS A 113 -4.73 1.15 9.57
C LYS A 113 -6.18 1.47 9.96
N PRO A 114 -7.06 0.45 10.15
CA PRO A 114 -8.47 0.68 10.44
C PRO A 114 -8.66 1.34 11.82
N LEU A 115 -9.71 2.14 11.97
CA LEU A 115 -10.00 2.84 13.25
C LEU A 115 -10.47 1.89 14.35
N SER A 116 -11.23 0.85 14.00
CA SER A 116 -11.84 -0.08 14.95
C SER A 116 -11.12 -1.43 15.06
N GLY A 117 -10.01 -1.64 14.34
CA GLY A 117 -9.31 -2.93 14.29
C GLY A 117 -10.06 -4.05 13.53
N ASP A 118 -11.38 -3.95 13.40
CA ASP A 118 -12.26 -4.96 12.80
C ASP A 118 -12.43 -4.83 11.27
N GLU A 119 -11.94 -3.74 10.66
CA GLU A 119 -12.05 -3.54 9.21
C GLU A 119 -10.87 -4.21 8.49
N TYR A 120 -11.13 -5.34 7.82
CA TYR A 120 -10.16 -5.98 6.95
C TYR A 120 -10.06 -5.19 5.64
N CYS A 121 -8.86 -4.66 5.35
CA CYS A 121 -8.59 -3.97 4.10
C CYS A 121 -7.51 -4.73 3.33
N PRO A 122 -7.75 -5.03 2.05
CA PRO A 122 -6.79 -5.77 1.26
C PRO A 122 -5.53 -4.94 1.07
N VAL A 123 -4.37 -5.54 1.34
CA VAL A 123 -3.09 -5.00 0.89
C VAL A 123 -3.02 -5.12 -0.62
N THR A 124 -2.36 -4.18 -1.30
CA THR A 124 -2.11 -4.25 -2.74
C THR A 124 -0.64 -3.93 -3.02
N TYR A 125 -0.03 -4.73 -3.89
CA TYR A 125 1.36 -4.51 -4.34
C TYR A 125 1.39 -4.06 -5.80
N PHE A 126 2.00 -2.91 -6.05
CA PHE A 126 2.20 -2.33 -7.37
C PHE A 126 3.69 -2.27 -7.74
N SER A 127 4.02 -2.69 -8.96
CA SER A 127 5.36 -2.55 -9.54
C SER A 127 5.25 -2.00 -10.96
N ASN A 128 5.90 -0.87 -11.22
CA ASN A 128 5.81 -0.15 -12.50
C ASN A 128 4.36 0.12 -12.97
N GLY A 129 3.47 0.43 -12.02
CA GLY A 129 2.05 0.70 -12.27
C GLY A 129 1.18 -0.54 -12.50
N LYS A 130 1.78 -1.73 -12.48
CA LYS A 130 1.07 -3.00 -12.58
C LYS A 130 0.76 -3.53 -11.19
N GLU A 131 -0.49 -3.88 -10.96
CA GLU A 131 -0.93 -4.63 -9.79
C GLU A 131 -0.39 -6.08 -9.89
N ILE A 132 0.44 -6.48 -8.93
CA ILE A 132 1.14 -7.77 -8.93
C ILE A 132 0.49 -8.76 -7.95
N VAL A 133 0.07 -8.29 -6.76
CA VAL A 133 -0.66 -9.09 -5.78
C VAL A 133 -1.82 -8.28 -5.24
N ASN A 134 -3.00 -8.91 -5.25
CA ASN A 134 -4.19 -8.40 -4.61
C ASN A 134 -4.57 -9.34 -3.47
N PHE A 135 -4.56 -8.86 -2.23
CA PHE A 135 -4.92 -9.66 -1.06
C PHE A 135 -6.46 -9.71 -0.83
N ILE A 136 -7.29 -9.25 -1.78
CA ILE A 136 -8.78 -9.31 -1.74
C ILE A 136 -9.34 -10.75 -1.66
N SER A 137 -8.56 -11.79 -1.96
CA SER A 137 -9.11 -13.16 -2.03
C SER A 137 -9.56 -13.76 -0.68
N ASP A 138 -9.23 -13.13 0.45
CA ASP A 138 -9.74 -13.56 1.77
C ASP A 138 -11.10 -12.91 2.07
N SER A 139 -12.14 -13.43 1.41
CA SER A 139 -13.58 -13.45 1.73
C SER A 139 -14.29 -12.26 2.42
N SER A 140 -13.78 -11.01 2.38
CA SER A 140 -14.50 -9.83 2.87
C SER A 140 -14.96 -8.93 1.72
N ASN A 141 -16.22 -9.14 1.36
CA ASN A 141 -16.89 -8.70 0.14
C ASN A 141 -17.31 -7.20 0.14
N PHE A 142 -16.42 -6.26 0.48
CA PHE A 142 -16.77 -4.83 0.49
C PHE A 142 -16.40 -4.07 -0.80
N TRP A 143 -15.57 -4.64 -1.67
CA TRP A 143 -15.00 -3.94 -2.85
C TRP A 143 -15.29 -4.62 -4.20
N ALA A 144 -16.18 -5.61 -4.25
CA ALA A 144 -16.49 -6.43 -5.44
C ALA A 144 -17.01 -5.65 -6.67
N GLY A 145 -17.24 -4.33 -6.55
CA GLY A 145 -17.69 -3.44 -7.64
C GLY A 145 -16.63 -2.49 -8.20
N VAL A 146 -15.42 -2.43 -7.64
CA VAL A 146 -14.36 -1.53 -8.14
C VAL A 146 -13.58 -2.26 -9.24
N LEU A 147 -13.90 -1.96 -10.51
CA LEU A 147 -13.15 -2.42 -11.67
C LEU A 147 -11.80 -1.70 -11.72
N TRP A 148 -10.77 -2.31 -11.17
CA TRP A 148 -9.38 -1.92 -11.38
C TRP A 148 -9.05 -2.02 -12.87
N VAL A 149 -8.52 -0.95 -13.45
CA VAL A 149 -8.15 -0.91 -14.87
C VAL A 149 -6.96 -1.84 -15.11
N LYS A 150 -7.25 -3.12 -15.41
CA LYS A 150 -6.25 -4.04 -15.93
C LYS A 150 -5.87 -3.58 -17.33
N ARG A 151 -4.66 -3.03 -17.45
CA ARG A 151 -4.04 -2.78 -18.76
C ARG A 151 -3.89 -4.12 -19.47
N GLN A 152 -4.63 -4.33 -20.55
CA GLN A 152 -4.41 -5.49 -21.43
C GLN A 152 -3.02 -5.33 -22.06
N LEU A 153 -2.13 -6.27 -21.77
CA LEU A 153 -0.87 -6.42 -22.49
C LEU A 153 -1.23 -6.84 -23.91
N HIS A 154 -1.20 -5.89 -24.85
CA HIS A 154 -1.08 -6.24 -26.26
C HIS A 154 0.33 -6.79 -26.45
N ASN A 155 0.43 -8.11 -26.64
CA ASN A 155 1.63 -8.73 -27.17
C ASN A 155 1.80 -8.25 -28.61
N SER A 156 2.82 -7.41 -28.82
CA SER A 156 3.37 -7.08 -30.13
C SER A 156 4.58 -7.97 -30.39
#